data_AF-A0A965PNB1-F1
#
_entry.id   AF-A0A965PNB1-F1
#
_cell.length_a   1.000
_cell.length_b   1.000
_cell.length_c   1.000
_cell.angle_alpha   90.00
_cell.angle_beta   90.00
_cell.angle_gamma   90.00
#
_symmetry.space_group_name_H-M   'P 1'
#
loop_
_entity.id
_entity.type
_entity.pdbx_description
1 polymer ?
#
loop_
_entity_poly.entity_id
_entity_poly.type
_entity_poly.pdbx_seq_one_letter_code
_entity_poly.pdbx_strand_id
1 'polypeptide(L)'
;AMSSSSDGRTLRVKLQRTQKQENLSRRLQMKATKKLDPEKSTRTPKKEEAESRNYGGARAGAGRKPFEPTDSERKQVEALSGYGVPFEQIAALVRDGIHVDTLRDKFSAELLNGKAKANAQVGKGIFQKAMAGDTTAQIWWSKCQMGWKEVQRHEHSGIDGLPIEFKKIERVIVGANNLKD
;
A
#
# COMPACT_ATOMS: atom_id res chain seq x y z
N ALA A 1 -40.67 -64.09 -16.78
CA ALA A 1 -40.52 -63.03 -15.77
C ALA A 1 -39.07 -62.98 -15.33
N MET A 2 -38.58 -61.77 -15.06
CA MET A 2 -37.17 -61.34 -15.06
C MET A 2 -36.26 -62.10 -14.09
N SER A 3 -35.09 -62.53 -14.58
CA SER A 3 -34.02 -63.17 -13.81
C SER A 3 -33.12 -62.10 -13.18
N SER A 4 -33.06 -62.03 -11.86
CA SER A 4 -32.20 -61.12 -11.10
C SER A 4 -30.82 -61.74 -10.87
N SER A 5 -29.93 -61.60 -11.86
CA SER A 5 -28.50 -61.87 -11.70
C SER A 5 -27.81 -60.66 -11.06
N SER A 6 -27.54 -60.72 -9.77
CA SER A 6 -26.87 -59.65 -9.02
C SER A 6 -25.35 -59.75 -9.15
N ASP A 7 -24.78 -58.84 -9.95
CA ASP A 7 -23.37 -58.72 -10.30
C ASP A 7 -22.41 -58.53 -9.09
N GLY A 8 -21.51 -59.50 -8.90
CA GLY A 8 -20.50 -59.54 -7.83
C GLY A 8 -19.46 -58.40 -7.84
N ARG A 9 -19.35 -57.61 -8.92
CA ARG A 9 -18.50 -56.39 -8.95
C ARG A 9 -19.03 -55.29 -8.04
N THR A 10 -20.35 -55.21 -7.88
CA THR A 10 -21.01 -54.16 -7.07
C THR A 10 -20.76 -54.36 -5.58
N LEU A 11 -20.62 -55.61 -5.15
CA LEU A 11 -20.37 -55.97 -3.75
C LEU A 11 -18.94 -55.61 -3.32
N ARG A 12 -17.95 -55.77 -4.21
CA ARG A 12 -16.54 -55.46 -3.91
C ARG A 12 -16.28 -53.96 -3.74
N VAL A 13 -16.94 -53.11 -4.53
CA VAL A 13 -16.83 -51.64 -4.41
C VAL A 13 -17.57 -51.13 -3.18
N LYS A 14 -18.72 -51.72 -2.82
CA LYS A 14 -19.44 -51.39 -1.59
C LYS A 14 -18.62 -51.77 -0.34
N LEU A 15 -17.98 -52.94 -0.33
CA LEU A 15 -17.13 -53.39 0.78
C LEU A 15 -15.87 -52.51 1.00
N GLN A 16 -15.24 -52.03 -0.08
CA GLN A 16 -14.08 -51.12 0.04
C GLN A 16 -14.48 -49.72 0.52
N ARG A 17 -15.67 -49.23 0.15
CA ARG A 17 -16.20 -47.94 0.62
C ARG A 17 -16.60 -48.01 2.10
N THR A 18 -17.18 -49.12 2.56
CA THR A 18 -17.52 -49.31 3.99
C THR A 18 -16.26 -49.41 4.84
N GLN A 19 -15.25 -50.17 4.41
CA GLN A 19 -13.96 -50.25 5.13
C GLN A 19 -13.22 -48.91 5.20
N LYS A 20 -13.31 -48.07 4.16
CA LYS A 20 -12.73 -46.72 4.20
C LYS A 20 -13.46 -45.81 5.19
N GLN A 21 -14.78 -45.91 5.28
CA GLN A 21 -15.56 -45.13 6.25
C GLN A 21 -15.36 -45.61 7.68
N GLU A 22 -15.31 -46.92 7.94
CA GLU A 22 -15.03 -47.45 9.28
C GLU A 22 -13.64 -47.06 9.80
N ASN A 23 -12.62 -47.11 8.94
CA ASN A 23 -11.26 -46.69 9.31
C ASN A 23 -11.18 -45.18 9.60
N LEU A 24 -11.93 -44.35 8.87
CA LEU A 24 -12.01 -42.92 9.13
C LEU A 24 -12.69 -42.63 10.47
N SER A 25 -13.79 -43.33 10.78
CA SER A 25 -14.50 -43.23 12.05
C SER A 25 -13.64 -43.70 13.24
N ARG A 26 -12.90 -44.81 13.11
CA ARG A 26 -11.93 -45.24 14.13
C ARG A 26 -10.83 -44.21 14.37
N ARG A 27 -10.34 -43.54 13.32
CA ARG A 27 -9.30 -42.52 13.42
C ARG A 27 -9.80 -41.24 14.10
N LEU A 28 -11.07 -40.88 13.88
CA LEU A 28 -11.73 -39.76 14.55
C LEU A 28 -12.01 -40.09 16.02
N GLN A 29 -12.45 -41.32 16.34
CA GLN A 29 -12.66 -41.76 17.71
C GLN A 29 -11.34 -41.83 18.50
N MET A 30 -10.25 -42.32 17.92
CA MET A 30 -8.91 -42.32 18.53
C MET A 30 -8.32 -40.91 18.75
N LYS A 31 -8.68 -39.93 17.90
CA LYS A 31 -8.28 -38.53 18.10
C LYS A 31 -9.08 -37.84 19.21
N ALA A 32 -10.33 -38.25 19.41
CA ALA A 32 -11.20 -37.71 20.45
C ALA A 32 -10.83 -38.25 21.84
N THR A 33 -10.43 -39.52 21.96
CA THR A 33 -10.09 -40.16 23.26
C THR A 33 -8.68 -39.84 23.76
N LYS A 34 -7.84 -39.13 23.00
CA LYS A 34 -6.51 -38.68 23.45
C LYS A 34 -6.56 -37.44 24.36
N LYS A 35 -7.74 -36.88 24.62
CA LYS A 35 -7.98 -35.87 25.64
C LYS A 35 -8.99 -36.44 26.62
N LEU A 36 -8.50 -36.95 27.76
CA LEU A 36 -9.18 -37.17 29.04
C LEU A 36 -8.60 -38.45 29.65
N ASP A 37 -7.51 -38.29 30.40
CA ASP A 37 -7.28 -39.02 31.65
C ASP A 37 -6.36 -38.14 32.53
N PRO A 38 -6.80 -37.76 33.75
CA PRO A 38 -6.08 -36.87 34.64
C PRO A 38 -5.38 -37.67 35.75
N GLU A 39 -4.24 -38.31 35.47
CA GLU A 39 -3.36 -38.72 36.57
C GLU A 39 -1.94 -39.04 36.09
N LYS A 40 -1.00 -38.13 36.39
CA LYS A 40 0.41 -38.48 36.45
C LYS A 40 1.14 -37.65 37.50
N SER A 41 1.34 -38.28 38.66
CA SER A 41 2.54 -38.19 39.49
C SER A 41 2.86 -36.83 40.10
N THR A 42 2.40 -36.64 41.33
CA THR A 42 2.93 -35.69 42.31
C THR A 42 4.41 -35.99 42.62
N ARG A 43 5.31 -35.50 41.78
CA ARG A 43 6.68 -35.18 42.21
C ARG A 43 6.73 -33.66 42.35
N THR A 44 6.74 -33.19 43.59
CA THR A 44 7.04 -31.79 43.93
C THR A 44 8.34 -31.39 43.25
N PRO A 45 8.33 -30.42 42.29
CA PRO A 45 9.55 -29.76 41.93
C PRO A 45 9.87 -28.76 43.05
N LYS A 46 11.05 -28.95 43.60
CA LYS A 46 11.78 -28.06 44.51
C LYS A 46 11.49 -26.59 44.18
N LYS A 47 11.05 -25.82 45.18
CA LYS A 47 11.07 -24.36 45.20
C LYS A 47 12.48 -23.87 44.89
N GLU A 48 12.75 -23.59 43.63
CA GLU A 48 13.72 -22.61 43.21
C GLU A 48 12.98 -21.67 42.25
N GLU A 49 12.15 -20.82 42.85
CA GLU A 49 11.65 -19.59 42.23
C GLU A 49 12.84 -18.65 42.06
N ALA A 50 13.69 -18.93 41.06
CA ALA A 50 14.35 -17.83 40.38
C ALA A 50 13.26 -17.13 39.57
N GLU A 51 12.51 -16.23 40.23
CA GLU A 51 11.71 -15.23 39.53
C GLU A 51 12.65 -14.59 38.49
N SER A 52 12.44 -14.90 37.21
CA SER A 52 12.98 -14.06 36.15
C SER A 52 12.21 -12.75 36.27
N ARG A 53 12.73 -11.88 37.12
CA ARG A 53 12.33 -10.51 37.28
C ARG A 53 12.40 -9.87 35.90
N ASN A 54 11.25 -9.88 35.20
CA ASN A 54 11.04 -9.23 33.91
C ASN A 54 11.05 -7.71 34.12
N TYR A 55 12.18 -7.16 34.56
CA TYR A 55 12.40 -5.72 34.75
C TYR A 55 13.16 -5.12 33.56
N GLY A 56 12.83 -5.52 32.33
CA GLY A 56 13.58 -5.06 31.15
C GLY A 56 12.81 -5.00 29.83
N GLY A 57 11.51 -5.29 29.80
CA GLY A 57 10.70 -5.24 28.57
C GLY A 57 9.66 -4.13 28.59
N ALA A 58 9.30 -3.62 27.41
CA ALA A 58 8.11 -2.79 27.26
C ALA A 58 6.90 -3.57 27.80
N ARG A 59 6.22 -3.01 28.81
CA ARG A 59 5.02 -3.63 29.39
C ARG A 59 3.93 -3.75 28.33
N ALA A 60 3.00 -4.69 28.49
CA ALA A 60 1.80 -4.72 27.64
C ALA A 60 1.06 -3.37 27.74
N GLY A 61 0.88 -2.68 26.61
CA GLY A 61 0.33 -1.32 26.56
C GLY A 61 1.35 -0.19 26.76
N ALA A 62 2.65 -0.50 26.86
CA ALA A 62 3.71 0.49 26.84
C ALA A 62 3.95 0.97 25.40
N GLY A 63 3.61 2.23 25.13
CA GLY A 63 3.80 2.89 23.84
C GLY A 63 2.85 4.07 23.67
N ARG A 64 3.23 5.07 22.86
CA ARG A 64 2.31 6.13 22.45
C ARG A 64 1.18 5.50 21.61
N LYS A 65 -0.08 5.82 21.93
CA LYS A 65 -1.23 5.35 21.15
C LYS A 65 -1.07 5.74 19.67
N PRO A 66 -1.49 4.89 18.72
CA PRO A 66 -1.42 5.20 17.29
C PRO A 66 -2.23 6.46 16.98
N PHE A 67 -1.74 7.24 16.01
CA PHE A 67 -2.44 8.42 15.54
C PHE A 67 -3.65 8.01 14.70
N GLU A 68 -4.84 8.31 15.20
CA GLU A 68 -6.11 8.13 14.50
C GLU A 68 -6.67 9.50 14.11
N PRO A 69 -6.81 9.79 12.81
CA PRO A 69 -7.43 11.02 12.31
C PRO A 69 -8.91 11.12 12.68
N THR A 70 -9.37 12.30 13.06
CA THR A 70 -10.82 12.59 13.19
C THR A 70 -11.41 13.01 11.84
N ASP A 71 -12.73 12.85 11.67
CA ASP A 71 -13.42 13.27 10.45
C ASP A 71 -13.30 14.78 10.18
N SER A 72 -13.21 15.59 11.24
CA SER A 72 -13.00 17.03 11.13
C SER A 72 -11.61 17.35 10.54
N GLU A 73 -10.57 16.67 11.04
CA GLU A 73 -9.20 16.81 10.53
C GLU A 73 -9.09 16.35 9.08
N ARG A 74 -9.79 15.26 8.71
CA ARG A 74 -9.82 14.78 7.33
C ARG A 74 -10.39 15.83 6.38
N LYS A 75 -11.52 16.44 6.74
CA LYS A 75 -12.12 17.54 5.98
C LYS A 75 -11.21 18.77 5.90
N GLN A 76 -10.54 19.10 7.00
CA GLN A 76 -9.59 20.21 7.04
C GLN A 76 -8.40 19.96 6.08
N VAL A 77 -7.79 18.78 6.14
CA VAL A 77 -6.66 18.39 5.28
C VAL A 77 -7.09 18.34 3.81
N GLU A 78 -8.28 17.82 3.52
CA GLU A 78 -8.84 17.81 2.17
C GLU A 78 -9.01 19.25 1.62
N ALA A 79 -9.56 20.17 2.42
CA ALA A 79 -9.70 21.56 2.00
C ALA A 79 -8.34 22.25 1.76
N LEU A 80 -7.42 22.13 2.72
CA LEU A 80 -6.10 22.77 2.65
C LEU A 80 -5.27 22.26 1.47
N SER A 81 -5.31 20.95 1.20
CA SER A 81 -4.64 20.37 0.04
C SER A 81 -5.27 20.83 -1.28
N GLY A 82 -6.60 21.02 -1.31
CA GLY A 82 -7.30 21.62 -2.44
C GLY A 82 -6.85 23.06 -2.73
N TYR A 83 -6.58 23.85 -1.70
CA TYR A 83 -6.04 25.21 -1.86
C TYR A 83 -4.56 25.25 -2.29
N GLY A 84 -3.87 24.10 -2.31
CA GLY A 84 -2.46 24.01 -2.69
C GLY A 84 -1.48 24.35 -1.57
N VAL A 85 -1.91 24.28 -0.31
CA VAL A 85 -1.04 24.51 0.85
C VAL A 85 0.05 23.42 0.91
N PRO A 86 1.34 23.76 1.14
CA PRO A 86 2.41 22.78 1.28
C PRO A 86 2.19 21.81 2.45
N PHE A 87 2.62 20.56 2.30
CA PHE A 87 2.39 19.52 3.33
C PHE A 87 2.97 19.87 4.71
N GLU A 88 4.10 20.57 4.78
CA GLU A 88 4.70 21.04 6.04
C GLU A 88 3.77 22.00 6.79
N GLN A 89 3.13 22.91 6.06
CA GLN A 89 2.20 23.88 6.64
C GLN A 89 0.88 23.20 7.02
N ILE A 90 0.37 22.29 6.19
CA ILE A 90 -0.81 21.48 6.56
C ILE A 90 -0.53 20.69 7.83
N ALA A 91 0.63 20.04 7.92
CA ALA A 91 1.01 19.24 9.08
C ALA A 91 1.10 20.08 10.37
N ALA A 92 1.58 21.33 10.27
CA ALA A 92 1.60 22.27 11.40
C ALA A 92 0.19 22.73 11.84
N LEU A 93 -0.79 22.75 10.93
CA LEU A 93 -2.17 23.20 11.19
C LEU A 93 -3.09 22.09 11.73
N VAL A 94 -2.67 20.83 11.70
CA VAL A 94 -3.46 19.71 12.21
C VAL A 94 -3.15 19.49 13.69
N ARG A 95 -4.15 19.70 14.56
CA ARG A 95 -4.03 19.66 16.03
C ARG A 95 -2.93 20.62 16.52
N ASP A 96 -1.88 20.08 17.16
CA ASP A 96 -0.73 20.82 17.70
C ASP A 96 0.52 20.67 16.81
N GLY A 97 0.33 20.23 15.57
CA GLY A 97 1.40 19.87 14.65
C GLY A 97 1.67 18.36 14.62
N ILE A 98 1.70 17.79 13.42
CA ILE A 98 2.11 16.41 13.16
C ILE A 98 3.35 16.38 12.27
N HIS A 99 4.05 15.24 12.27
CA HIS A 99 5.13 15.03 11.29
C HIS A 99 4.54 14.85 9.89
N VAL A 100 5.26 15.30 8.85
CA VAL A 100 4.80 15.24 7.46
C VAL A 100 4.55 13.80 7.02
N ASP A 101 5.35 12.85 7.48
CA ASP A 101 5.15 11.43 7.14
C ASP A 101 3.86 10.87 7.72
N THR A 102 3.52 11.25 8.96
CA THR A 102 2.22 10.90 9.56
C THR A 102 1.06 11.49 8.75
N LEU A 103 1.21 12.72 8.25
CA LEU A 103 0.21 13.34 7.38
C LEU A 103 0.02 12.52 6.09
N ARG A 104 1.12 12.14 5.42
CA ARG A 104 1.08 11.34 4.19
C ARG A 104 0.47 9.96 4.40
N ASP A 105 0.83 9.29 5.48
CA ASP A 105 0.36 7.93 5.76
C ASP A 105 -1.12 7.89 6.12
N LYS A 106 -1.56 8.84 6.94
CA LYS A 106 -2.92 8.82 7.54
C LYS A 106 -3.97 9.61 6.77
N PHE A 107 -3.54 10.56 5.93
CA PHE A 107 -4.41 11.43 5.14
C PHE A 107 -4.15 11.36 3.62
N SER A 108 -3.57 10.27 3.12
CA SER A 108 -3.24 10.11 1.69
C SER A 108 -4.43 10.33 0.76
N ALA A 109 -5.60 9.79 1.12
CA ALA A 109 -6.81 9.92 0.33
C ALA A 109 -7.30 11.37 0.27
N GLU A 110 -7.28 12.07 1.41
CA GLU A 110 -7.71 13.46 1.54
C GLU A 110 -6.80 14.41 0.77
N LEU A 111 -5.48 14.18 0.83
CA LEU A 111 -4.50 14.98 0.08
C LEU A 111 -4.69 14.84 -1.43
N LEU A 112 -4.98 13.64 -1.91
CA LEU A 112 -5.22 13.39 -3.34
C LEU A 112 -6.59 13.93 -3.78
N ASN A 113 -7.63 13.64 -3.00
CA ASN A 113 -9.00 14.05 -3.30
C ASN A 113 -9.16 15.56 -3.24
N GLY A 114 -8.56 16.24 -2.26
CA GLY A 114 -8.62 17.68 -2.12
C GLY A 114 -8.09 18.39 -3.35
N LYS A 115 -6.89 18.01 -3.80
CA LYS A 115 -6.29 18.53 -5.03
C LYS A 115 -7.14 18.23 -6.28
N ALA A 116 -7.65 17.00 -6.40
CA ALA A 116 -8.50 16.62 -7.53
C ALA A 116 -9.81 17.43 -7.56
N LYS A 117 -10.49 17.58 -6.42
CA LYS A 117 -11.73 18.36 -6.29
C LYS A 117 -11.52 19.84 -6.61
N ALA A 118 -10.45 20.45 -6.09
CA ALA A 118 -10.13 21.84 -6.37
C ALA A 118 -9.84 22.06 -7.86
N ASN A 119 -9.02 21.21 -8.47
CA ASN A 119 -8.75 21.27 -9.91
C ASN A 119 -10.02 21.10 -10.74
N ALA A 120 -10.92 20.19 -10.36
CA ALA A 120 -12.20 20.02 -11.03
C ALA A 120 -13.10 21.26 -10.91
N GLN A 121 -13.14 21.92 -9.75
CA GLN A 121 -13.89 23.16 -9.54
C GLN A 121 -13.34 24.32 -10.40
N VAL A 122 -12.01 24.48 -10.44
CA VAL A 122 -11.36 25.48 -11.31
C VAL A 122 -11.66 25.18 -12.78
N GLY A 123 -11.54 23.91 -13.19
CA GLY A 123 -11.88 23.46 -14.54
C GLY A 123 -13.34 23.76 -14.92
N LYS A 124 -14.29 23.52 -14.00
CA LYS A 124 -15.70 23.88 -14.18
C LYS A 124 -15.87 25.39 -14.41
N GLY A 125 -15.18 26.22 -13.63
CA GLY A 125 -15.23 27.68 -13.78
C GLY A 125 -14.72 28.14 -15.15
N ILE A 126 -13.59 27.60 -15.60
CA ILE A 126 -13.02 27.90 -16.92
C ILE A 126 -13.97 27.45 -18.03
N PHE A 127 -14.52 26.24 -17.94
CA PHE A 127 -15.50 25.73 -18.88
C PHE A 127 -16.73 26.64 -18.98
N GLN A 128 -17.30 27.05 -17.85
CA GLN A 128 -18.45 27.95 -17.81
C GLN A 128 -18.13 29.32 -18.43
N LYS A 129 -16.96 29.91 -18.14
CA LYS A 129 -16.52 31.17 -18.77
C LYS A 129 -16.32 31.03 -20.28
N ALA A 130 -15.72 29.93 -20.72
CA ALA A 130 -15.52 29.66 -22.14
C ALA A 130 -16.87 29.55 -22.87
N MET A 131 -17.84 28.84 -22.30
CA MET A 131 -19.21 28.73 -22.81
C MET A 131 -19.96 30.08 -22.81
N ALA A 132 -19.63 30.99 -21.89
CA ALA A 132 -20.19 32.34 -21.84
C ALA A 132 -19.55 33.32 -22.83
N GLY A 133 -18.57 32.89 -23.64
CA GLY A 133 -17.95 33.72 -24.67
C GLY A 133 -16.62 34.40 -24.28
N ASP A 134 -16.03 34.06 -23.13
CA ASP A 134 -14.70 34.57 -22.77
C ASP A 134 -13.61 33.94 -23.66
N THR A 135 -13.08 34.72 -24.59
CA THR A 135 -12.03 34.31 -25.54
C THR A 135 -10.78 33.80 -24.84
N THR A 136 -10.39 34.38 -23.70
CA THR A 136 -9.18 33.96 -22.98
C THR A 136 -9.38 32.58 -22.39
N ALA A 137 -10.54 32.33 -21.78
CA ALA A 137 -10.91 31.01 -21.27
C ALA A 137 -10.97 29.95 -22.38
N GLN A 138 -11.51 30.30 -23.56
CA GLN A 138 -11.56 29.42 -24.73
C GLN A 138 -10.16 29.06 -25.25
N ILE A 139 -9.27 30.05 -25.39
CA ILE A 139 -7.88 29.84 -25.82
C ILE A 139 -7.13 28.95 -24.82
N TRP A 140 -7.28 29.22 -23.52
CA TRP A 140 -6.61 28.43 -22.50
C TRP A 140 -7.12 26.98 -22.50
N TRP A 141 -8.43 26.78 -22.60
CA TRP A 141 -9.04 25.44 -22.68
C TRP A 141 -8.59 24.66 -23.90
N SER A 142 -8.60 25.26 -25.10
CA SER A 142 -8.19 24.57 -26.33
C SER A 142 -6.72 24.16 -26.29
N LYS A 143 -5.85 25.01 -25.74
CA LYS A 143 -4.43 24.66 -25.54
C LYS A 143 -4.25 23.53 -24.52
N CYS A 144 -4.92 23.60 -23.38
CA CYS A 144 -4.70 22.66 -22.27
C CYS A 144 -5.46 21.34 -22.39
N GLN A 145 -6.57 21.27 -23.13
CA GLN A 145 -7.43 20.07 -23.23
C GLN A 145 -7.55 19.50 -24.64
N MET A 146 -7.55 20.35 -25.68
CA MET A 146 -7.69 19.88 -27.08
C MET A 146 -6.35 19.53 -27.72
N GLY A 147 -5.25 19.66 -26.97
CA GLY A 147 -3.90 19.37 -27.45
C GLY A 147 -3.38 20.37 -28.47
N TRP A 148 -4.03 21.54 -28.60
CA TRP A 148 -3.60 22.58 -29.52
C TRP A 148 -2.33 23.22 -29.00
N LYS A 149 -1.24 23.05 -29.73
CA LYS A 149 0.05 23.67 -29.44
C LYS A 149 0.50 24.46 -30.65
N GLU A 150 1.12 25.59 -30.38
CA GLU A 150 1.81 26.33 -31.43
C GLU A 150 2.99 25.50 -31.93
N VAL A 151 3.20 25.46 -33.25
CA VAL A 151 4.38 24.80 -33.81
C VAL A 151 5.56 25.75 -33.62
N GLN A 152 6.52 25.35 -32.80
CA GLN A 152 7.70 26.16 -32.55
C GLN A 152 8.88 25.61 -33.36
N ARG A 153 9.33 26.38 -34.35
CA ARG A 153 10.55 26.09 -35.12
C ARG A 153 11.71 26.89 -34.52
N HIS A 154 12.48 26.24 -33.64
CA HIS A 154 13.69 26.83 -33.08
C HIS A 154 14.89 26.41 -33.92
N GLU A 155 15.63 27.39 -34.42
CA GLU A 155 16.95 27.19 -35.01
C GLU A 155 17.99 27.51 -33.94
N HIS A 156 18.85 26.55 -33.61
CA HIS A 156 19.92 26.74 -32.64
C HIS A 156 21.25 26.93 -33.36
N SER A 157 21.87 28.07 -33.15
CA SER A 157 23.22 28.37 -33.62
C SER A 157 24.07 28.91 -32.48
N GLY A 158 25.39 28.79 -32.62
CA GLY A 158 26.37 29.48 -31.79
C GLY A 158 26.41 30.98 -32.11
N ILE A 159 27.37 31.67 -31.48
CA ILE A 159 27.63 33.09 -31.72
C ILE A 159 27.79 33.32 -33.24
N ASP A 160 27.16 34.36 -33.76
CA ASP A 160 27.22 34.74 -35.19
C ASP A 160 26.80 33.65 -36.19
N GLY A 161 25.94 32.70 -35.79
CA GLY A 161 25.47 31.63 -36.67
C GLY A 161 26.45 30.46 -36.80
N LEU A 162 27.54 30.47 -36.03
CA LEU A 162 28.55 29.41 -36.01
C LEU A 162 28.01 28.13 -35.35
N PRO A 163 28.69 26.98 -35.49
CA PRO A 163 28.36 25.78 -34.73
C PRO A 163 28.37 26.01 -33.22
N ILE A 164 27.49 25.33 -32.49
CA ILE A 164 27.43 25.41 -31.03
C ILE A 164 28.68 24.74 -30.44
N GLU A 165 29.50 25.50 -29.72
CA GLU A 165 30.67 24.97 -29.04
C GLU A 165 30.27 24.15 -27.82
N PHE A 166 30.84 22.94 -27.69
CA PHE A 166 30.73 22.14 -26.47
C PHE A 166 32.11 21.65 -26.04
N LYS A 167 32.39 21.70 -24.73
CA LYS A 167 33.62 21.13 -24.15
C LYS A 167 33.38 19.66 -23.82
N LYS A 168 34.10 18.76 -24.50
CA LYS A 168 34.05 17.32 -24.23
C LYS A 168 34.95 16.99 -23.04
N ILE A 169 34.40 16.33 -22.02
CA ILE A 169 35.19 15.77 -20.90
C ILE A 169 35.17 14.25 -21.06
N GLU A 170 36.34 13.66 -21.30
CA GLU A 170 36.52 12.20 -21.32
C GLU A 170 37.18 11.74 -20.02
N ARG A 171 36.59 10.73 -19.37
CA ARG A 171 37.20 10.07 -18.22
C ARG A 171 37.75 8.73 -18.68
N VAL A 172 39.06 8.53 -18.51
CA VAL A 172 39.72 7.25 -18.75
C VAL A 172 39.87 6.53 -17.40
N ILE A 173 39.29 5.34 -17.29
CA ILE A 173 39.48 4.49 -16.11
C ILE A 173 40.79 3.73 -16.32
N VAL A 174 41.84 4.17 -15.65
CA VAL A 174 43.13 3.47 -15.65
C VAL A 174 43.02 2.30 -14.68
N GLY A 175 43.03 1.08 -15.20
CA GLY A 175 43.16 -0.13 -14.38
C GLY A 175 44.55 -0.22 -13.75
N ALA A 176 44.63 -0.86 -12.57
CA ALA A 176 45.86 -0.96 -11.75
C ALA A 176 47.10 -1.53 -12.46
N ASN A 177 46.95 -2.13 -13.65
CA ASN A 177 48.06 -2.71 -14.42
C ASN A 177 48.94 -1.67 -15.14
N ASN A 178 48.55 -0.40 -15.17
CA ASN A 178 49.32 0.69 -15.79
C ASN A 178 50.02 1.62 -14.78
N LEU A 179 50.07 1.27 -13.49
CA LEU A 179 51.00 1.90 -12.54
C LEU A 179 52.28 1.05 -12.49
N LYS A 180 53.15 1.20 -13.49
CA LYS A 180 54.56 0.85 -13.35
C LYS A 180 55.39 2.03 -13.84
N ASP A 181 56.24 2.45 -12.92
CA ASP A 181 57.32 3.44 -12.95
C ASP A 181 56.92 4.93 -12.92
#